data_AF-A0AA41V857-F1
#
_entry.id   AF-A0AA41V857-F1
#
_cell.length_a   1.000
_cell.length_b   1.000
_cell.length_c   1.000
_cell.angle_alpha   90.00
_cell.angle_beta   90.00
_cell.angle_gamma   90.00
#
_symmetry.space_group_name_H-M   'P 1'
#
loop_
_entity.id
_entity.type
_entity.pdbx_description
1 polymer ?
#
loop_
_entity_poly.entity_id
_entity_poly.type
_entity_poly.pdbx_seq_one_letter_code
_entity_poly.pdbx_strand_id
1 'polypeptide(L)'
;HEFDHGAGNDANSERLNSGGSHGPPNSTPCPTLFVANLGPTCSEQELNHVFSRCSGFLKLKMQNKNGAPVAFVDFQDVACSTTALHKLQDTVLYSSIGEGMRLEYAKSRMGLRRKS
;
A
#
# COMPACT_ATOMS: atom_id res chain seq x y z
N HIS A 1 16.31 -55.47 -28.73
CA HIS A 1 15.44 -54.62 -27.91
C HIS A 1 16.37 -53.80 -27.03
N GLU A 2 16.95 -52.75 -27.61
CA GLU A 2 17.83 -51.79 -26.93
C GLU A 2 16.99 -50.54 -26.67
N PHE A 3 17.00 -50.06 -25.43
CA PHE A 3 16.55 -48.72 -25.09
C PHE A 3 17.69 -48.03 -24.36
N ASP A 4 18.23 -46.98 -24.97
CA ASP A 4 19.16 -46.03 -24.36
C ASP A 4 18.56 -44.62 -24.41
N HIS A 5 19.01 -43.79 -23.46
CA HIS A 5 18.96 -42.33 -23.32
C HIS A 5 17.90 -41.74 -22.37
N GLY A 6 18.40 -40.98 -21.38
CA GLY A 6 17.68 -39.85 -20.79
C GLY A 6 18.12 -39.46 -19.38
N ALA A 7 19.14 -38.61 -19.26
CA ALA A 7 19.54 -37.91 -18.03
C ALA A 7 18.73 -36.61 -17.83
N GLY A 8 18.70 -36.11 -16.58
CA GLY A 8 18.14 -34.82 -16.15
C GLY A 8 16.81 -35.00 -15.40
N ASN A 9 16.53 -34.36 -14.26
CA ASN A 9 16.71 -32.93 -13.99
C ASN A 9 16.77 -32.68 -12.47
N ASP A 10 17.75 -31.89 -12.06
CA ASP A 10 17.82 -31.22 -10.77
C ASP A 10 16.74 -30.14 -10.61
N ALA A 11 16.45 -29.83 -9.34
CA ALA A 11 15.97 -28.56 -8.83
C ALA A 11 14.61 -28.04 -9.37
N ASN A 12 13.60 -28.06 -8.50
CA ASN A 12 12.98 -26.83 -7.97
C ASN A 12 11.68 -27.18 -7.23
N SER A 13 11.69 -27.16 -5.89
CA SER A 13 10.46 -27.09 -5.10
C SER A 13 10.51 -25.83 -4.23
N GLU A 14 10.63 -24.69 -4.92
CA GLU A 14 10.31 -23.37 -4.38
C GLU A 14 8.86 -23.34 -3.89
N ARG A 15 8.72 -23.49 -2.57
CA ARG A 15 8.07 -22.53 -1.67
C ARG A 15 6.68 -22.01 -2.08
N LEU A 16 5.71 -22.52 -1.32
CA LEU A 16 4.51 -21.84 -0.79
C LEU A 16 3.42 -21.44 -1.80
N ASN A 17 2.47 -22.36 -1.89
CA ASN A 17 1.09 -22.18 -2.31
C ASN A 17 0.27 -21.36 -1.27
N SER A 18 -0.68 -20.57 -1.79
CA SER A 18 -1.92 -20.04 -1.16
C SER A 18 -1.80 -18.80 -0.26
N GLY A 19 -2.59 -17.74 -0.39
CA GLY A 19 -3.70 -17.44 -1.28
C GLY A 19 -4.20 -16.00 -1.04
N GLY A 20 -4.66 -15.36 -2.12
CA GLY A 20 -5.61 -14.23 -2.13
C GLY A 20 -5.22 -12.92 -1.46
N SER A 21 -4.92 -11.89 -2.26
CA SER A 21 -5.58 -10.57 -2.22
C SER A 21 -4.99 -9.67 -3.32
N HIS A 22 -5.85 -9.18 -4.20
CA HIS A 22 -5.48 -8.37 -5.36
C HIS A 22 -4.85 -7.02 -4.94
N GLY A 23 -3.53 -6.98 -4.92
CA GLY A 23 -2.72 -5.75 -4.87
C GLY A 23 -1.50 -5.91 -5.78
N PRO A 24 -0.91 -4.83 -6.31
CA PRO A 24 0.24 -4.93 -7.19
C PRO A 24 1.39 -5.72 -6.52
N PRO A 25 2.06 -6.64 -7.25
CA PRO A 25 2.86 -7.76 -6.71
C PRO A 25 4.20 -7.38 -6.06
N ASN A 26 4.40 -6.14 -5.61
CA ASN A 26 5.71 -5.63 -5.20
C ASN A 26 5.68 -4.63 -4.02
N SER A 27 4.58 -4.52 -3.28
CA SER A 27 4.50 -3.64 -2.12
C SER A 27 4.69 -4.42 -0.82
N THR A 28 5.91 -4.41 -0.28
CA THR A 28 6.23 -5.02 1.02
C THR A 28 5.35 -4.40 2.10
N PRO A 29 4.73 -5.19 2.99
CA PRO A 29 3.87 -4.67 4.04
C PRO A 29 4.60 -3.60 4.88
N CYS A 30 3.97 -2.43 5.01
CA CYS A 30 4.56 -1.27 5.66
C CYS A 30 3.54 -0.63 6.60
N PRO A 31 3.92 -0.19 7.82
CA PRO A 31 3.03 0.56 8.70
C PRO A 31 2.68 1.94 8.12
N THR A 32 3.38 2.41 7.09
CA THR A 32 3.04 3.64 6.38
C THR A 32 2.33 3.32 5.08
N LEU A 33 1.22 3.99 4.82
CA LEU A 33 0.49 3.96 3.57
C LEU A 33 0.79 5.20 2.74
N PHE A 34 0.92 5.01 1.43
CA PHE A 34 0.86 6.05 0.42
C PHE A 34 -0.59 6.14 -0.08
N VAL A 35 -1.05 7.37 -0.21
CA VAL A 35 -2.40 7.70 -0.62
C VAL A 35 -2.31 8.54 -1.89
N ALA A 36 -2.92 8.03 -2.96
CA ALA A 36 -2.99 8.68 -4.26
C ALA A 36 -4.44 8.84 -4.71
N ASN A 37 -4.57 9.39 -5.92
CA ASN A 37 -5.87 9.69 -6.53
C ASN A 37 -6.74 10.59 -5.66
N LEU A 38 -6.12 11.60 -5.05
CA LEU A 38 -6.82 12.60 -4.27
C LEU A 38 -7.38 13.67 -5.19
N GLY A 39 -8.58 14.15 -4.88
CA GLY A 39 -9.17 15.29 -5.58
C GLY A 39 -8.28 16.54 -5.49
N PRO A 40 -8.34 17.45 -6.48
CA PRO A 40 -7.50 18.65 -6.52
C PRO A 40 -7.72 19.59 -5.32
N THR A 41 -8.89 19.50 -4.68
CA THR A 41 -9.26 20.27 -3.49
C THR A 41 -9.15 19.45 -2.19
N CYS A 42 -8.66 18.21 -2.26
CA CYS A 42 -8.45 17.37 -1.09
C CYS A 42 -7.52 18.08 -0.12
N SER A 43 -7.88 18.06 1.16
CA SER A 43 -7.09 18.71 2.20
C SER A 43 -6.56 17.70 3.21
N GLU A 44 -5.49 18.07 3.90
CA GLU A 44 -4.95 17.25 4.98
C GLU A 44 -5.99 17.01 6.10
N GLN A 45 -6.86 17.99 6.35
CA GLN A 45 -7.93 17.91 7.36
C GLN A 45 -8.97 16.86 7.02
N GLU A 46 -9.39 16.80 5.75
CA GLU A 46 -10.33 15.78 5.26
C GLU A 46 -9.75 14.38 5.45
N LEU A 47 -8.48 14.19 5.07
CA LEU A 47 -7.79 12.91 5.27
C LEU A 47 -7.64 12.56 6.75
N ASN A 48 -7.26 13.51 7.60
CA ASN A 48 -7.19 13.30 9.04
C ASN A 48 -8.54 12.85 9.60
N HIS A 49 -9.65 13.43 9.15
CA HIS A 49 -10.99 13.02 9.60
C HIS A 49 -11.32 11.58 9.20
N VAL A 50 -10.88 11.14 8.03
CA VAL A 50 -11.07 9.76 7.57
C VAL A 50 -10.15 8.79 8.34
N PHE A 51 -8.86 9.07 8.40
CA PHE A 51 -7.85 8.15 8.96
C PHE A 51 -7.78 8.11 10.48
N SER A 52 -8.18 9.18 11.18
CA SER A 52 -8.24 9.19 12.66
C SER A 52 -9.23 8.17 13.23
N ARG A 53 -10.19 7.70 12.42
CA ARG A 53 -11.14 6.63 12.78
C ARG A 53 -10.54 5.22 12.63
N CYS A 54 -9.33 5.09 12.08
CA CYS A 54 -8.62 3.83 11.96
C CYS A 54 -7.76 3.58 13.20
N SER A 55 -7.76 2.34 13.68
CA SER A 55 -6.90 1.93 14.80
C SER A 55 -5.44 2.15 14.47
N GLY A 56 -4.68 2.63 15.46
CA GLY A 56 -3.24 2.83 15.34
C GLY A 56 -2.81 3.97 14.42
N PHE A 57 -3.71 4.87 13.99
CA PHE A 57 -3.31 6.08 13.27
C PHE A 57 -2.37 6.94 14.13
N LEU A 58 -1.21 7.31 13.58
CA LEU A 58 -0.23 8.15 14.26
C LEU A 58 -0.17 9.56 13.68
N LYS A 59 0.02 9.66 12.36
CA LYS A 59 0.22 10.93 11.68
C LYS A 59 -0.05 10.80 10.20
N LEU A 60 -0.36 11.94 9.59
CA LEU A 60 -0.52 12.08 8.15
C LEU A 60 0.36 13.23 7.66
N LYS A 61 0.85 13.12 6.44
CA LYS A 61 1.51 14.23 5.75
C LYS A 61 1.05 14.29 4.31
N MET A 62 0.49 15.43 3.93
CA MET A 62 0.15 15.71 2.54
C MET A 62 1.37 16.21 1.75
N GLN A 63 1.45 15.87 0.47
CA GLN A 63 2.46 16.34 -0.47
C GLN A 63 1.81 16.56 -1.85
N ASN A 64 2.45 17.37 -2.70
CA ASN A 64 2.09 17.47 -4.11
C ASN A 64 3.15 16.73 -4.93
N LYS A 65 2.73 15.73 -5.68
CA LYS A 65 3.58 14.94 -6.56
C LYS A 65 3.09 15.10 -7.99
N ASN A 66 3.94 15.64 -8.87
CA ASN A 66 3.61 15.86 -10.29
C ASN A 66 2.33 16.68 -10.50
N GLY A 67 2.06 17.67 -9.64
CA GLY A 67 0.86 18.49 -9.72
C GLY A 67 -0.41 17.86 -9.12
N ALA A 68 -0.36 16.59 -8.71
CA ALA A 68 -1.46 15.93 -8.02
C ALA A 68 -1.22 15.88 -6.50
N PRO A 69 -2.26 16.10 -5.68
CA PRO A 69 -2.17 15.88 -4.24
C PRO A 69 -2.01 14.39 -3.93
N VAL A 70 -1.11 14.09 -3.01
CA VAL A 70 -0.87 12.77 -2.45
C VAL A 70 -0.68 12.88 -0.95
N ALA A 71 -0.83 11.80 -0.22
CA ALA A 71 -0.52 11.79 1.21
C ALA A 71 0.23 10.54 1.62
N PHE A 72 0.89 10.64 2.77
CA PHE A 72 1.44 9.51 3.47
C PHE A 72 0.76 9.44 4.83
N VAL A 73 0.44 8.24 5.29
CA VAL A 73 -0.23 7.99 6.57
C VAL A 73 0.56 6.97 7.35
N ASP A 74 1.02 7.30 8.54
CA ASP A 74 1.77 6.39 9.40
C ASP A 74 0.86 5.79 10.45
N PHE A 75 1.00 4.47 10.63
CA PHE A 75 0.32 3.71 11.65
C PHE A 75 1.31 3.14 12.66
N GLN A 76 0.77 2.66 13.78
CA GLN A 76 1.50 2.02 14.85
C GLN A 76 2.26 0.78 14.35
N ASP A 77 1.59 -0.04 13.55
CA ASP A 77 2.07 -1.31 13.03
C ASP A 77 1.46 -1.65 11.65
N VAL A 78 1.98 -2.71 11.04
CA VAL A 78 1.57 -3.18 9.71
C VAL A 78 0.13 -3.71 9.70
N ALA A 79 -0.35 -4.31 10.79
CA ALA A 79 -1.71 -4.84 10.82
C ALA A 79 -2.75 -3.71 10.81
N CYS A 80 -2.48 -2.64 11.55
CA CYS A 80 -3.27 -1.41 11.54
C CYS A 80 -3.32 -0.77 10.15
N SER A 81 -2.16 -0.62 9.48
CA SER A 81 -2.12 -0.07 8.12
C SER A 81 -2.82 -0.97 7.10
N THR A 82 -2.64 -2.29 7.18
CA THR A 82 -3.33 -3.26 6.31
C THR A 82 -4.85 -3.15 6.45
N THR A 83 -5.34 -3.05 7.69
CA THR A 83 -6.77 -2.92 7.98
C THR A 83 -7.31 -1.60 7.42
N ALA A 84 -6.59 -0.49 7.64
CA ALA A 84 -6.98 0.81 7.09
C ALA A 84 -6.95 0.81 5.55
N LEU A 85 -5.97 0.16 4.93
CA LEU A 85 -5.86 -0.02 3.49
C LEU A 85 -7.13 -0.70 2.96
N HIS A 86 -7.46 -1.90 3.44
CA HIS A 86 -8.63 -2.64 2.95
C HIS A 86 -9.95 -1.91 3.23
N LYS A 87 -10.04 -1.17 4.33
CA LYS A 87 -11.26 -0.45 4.72
C LYS A 87 -11.51 0.82 3.90
N LEU A 88 -10.43 1.50 3.50
CA LEU A 88 -10.51 2.82 2.85
C LEU A 88 -10.14 2.79 1.36
N GLN A 89 -9.71 1.63 0.85
CA GLN A 89 -9.44 1.41 -0.56
C GLN A 89 -10.64 1.81 -1.42
N ASP A 90 -10.38 2.65 -2.43
CA ASP A 90 -11.37 3.18 -3.37
C ASP A 90 -12.51 3.97 -2.70
N THR A 91 -12.29 4.49 -1.49
CA THR A 91 -13.25 5.38 -0.84
C THR A 91 -13.28 6.73 -1.56
N VAL A 92 -14.48 7.13 -1.98
CA VAL A 92 -14.72 8.44 -2.61
C VAL A 92 -14.77 9.50 -1.53
N LEU A 93 -13.85 10.46 -1.60
CA LEU A 93 -13.82 11.61 -0.70
C LEU A 93 -14.80 12.69 -1.18
N TYR A 94 -15.11 13.65 -0.33
CA TYR A 94 -15.97 14.78 -0.73
C TYR A 94 -15.27 15.63 -1.80
N SER A 95 -13.96 15.75 -1.71
CA SER A 95 -13.13 16.43 -2.72
C SER A 95 -12.88 15.62 -4.00
N SER A 96 -13.24 14.33 -4.04
CA SER A 96 -13.02 13.47 -5.20
C SER A 96 -13.95 13.84 -6.37
N ILE A 97 -13.40 13.84 -7.59
CA ILE A 97 -14.17 14.06 -8.84
C ILE A 97 -14.54 12.70 -9.45
N GLY A 98 -15.24 11.88 -8.67
CA GLY A 98 -15.81 10.59 -9.12
C GLY A 98 -14.98 9.34 -8.87
N GLU A 99 -13.65 9.46 -8.68
CA GLU A 99 -12.82 8.30 -8.34
C GLU A 99 -12.45 8.22 -6.86
N GLY A 100 -12.33 6.98 -6.37
CA GLY A 100 -11.90 6.68 -5.02
C GLY A 100 -10.41 6.93 -4.79
N MET A 101 -10.06 7.23 -3.54
CA MET A 101 -8.66 7.31 -3.12
C MET A 101 -8.00 5.93 -3.27
N ARG A 102 -6.74 5.91 -3.70
CA ARG A 102 -5.94 4.69 -3.80
C ARG A 102 -4.96 4.60 -2.64
N LEU A 103 -4.92 3.46 -1.94
CA LEU A 103 -3.99 3.21 -0.85
C LEU A 103 -2.99 2.12 -1.25
N GLU A 104 -1.71 2.36 -0.99
CA GLU A 104 -0.62 1.43 -1.27
C GLU A 104 0.36 1.43 -0.10
N TYR A 105 1.08 0.33 0.14
CA TYR A 105 2.16 0.37 1.13
C TYR A 105 3.26 1.32 0.66
N ALA A 106 3.70 2.19 1.57
CA ALA A 106 4.85 3.04 1.31
C ALA A 106 6.13 2.20 1.23
N LYS A 107 7.11 2.68 0.46
CA LYS A 107 8.42 2.01 0.32
C LYS A 107 9.24 2.00 1.62
N SER A 108 8.95 2.93 2.53
CA SER A 108 9.62 3.10 3.82
C SER A 108 8.69 3.78 4.83
N ARG A 109 8.97 3.58 6.13
CA ARG A 109 8.20 4.25 7.20
C ARG A 109 8.36 5.77 7.17
N MET A 110 7.25 6.48 7.36
CA MET A 110 7.21 7.94 7.38
C MET A 110 8.05 8.51 8.54
N GLY A 111 9.05 9.32 8.20
CA GLY A 111 9.92 9.96 9.19
C GLY A 111 11.19 9.19 9.51
N LEU A 112 11.38 7.97 8.97
CA LEU A 112 12.68 7.34 8.94
C LEU A 112 13.50 7.97 7.81
N ARG A 113 13.99 9.19 8.05
CA ARG A 113 14.90 9.87 7.13
C ARG A 113 16.18 9.03 7.08
N ARG A 114 16.46 8.41 5.94
CA ARG A 114 17.78 7.82 5.69
C ARG A 114 18.77 8.97 5.80
N LYS A 115 19.55 9.00 6.88
CA LYS A 115 20.74 9.85 6.95
C LYS A 115 21.68 9.32 5.86
N SER A 116 21.84 10.11 4.80
CA SER A 116 22.98 10.03 3.89
C SER A 116 24.24 10.48 4.61
#